data_AF-A0AAD8W6J0-F1
#
_entry.id   AF-A0AAD8W6J0-F1
#
_cell.length_a   1.000
_cell.length_b   1.000
_cell.length_c   1.000
_cell.angle_alpha   90.00
_cell.angle_beta   90.00
_cell.angle_gamma   90.00
#
_symmetry.space_group_name_H-M   'P 1'
#
loop_
_entity.id
_entity.type
_entity.pdbx_description
1 polymer ?
#
loop_
_entity_poly.entity_id
_entity_poly.type
_entity_poly.pdbx_seq_one_letter_code
_entity_poly.pdbx_strand_id
1 'polypeptide(L)'
;MPRKVWLDQGHKQLLQWPVEEVETLRGKLVSLNDQVIKPGDSVDVTGLQTAQADVEVTFEVPSMEGMEVLRPALAKDAQKLCSLWGADKKGGVGPFGLWVLASAKMEEKTAVFFKVFRVAGRSDTKPVVLMCTDTTRYMRTWTNDIDLMALIYPSSLATNVLAFYL
;
A
#
# COMPACT_ATOMS: atom_id res chain seq x y z
N MET A 1 -1.85 -20.04 0.75
CA MET A 1 -2.39 -19.69 2.08
C MET A 1 -3.92 -19.70 2.01
N PRO A 2 -4.60 -20.56 2.77
CA PRO A 2 -6.07 -20.57 2.87
C PRO A 2 -6.63 -19.24 3.36
N ARG A 3 -7.89 -18.91 3.00
CA ARG A 3 -8.58 -17.68 3.41
C ARG A 3 -10.01 -17.98 3.86
N LYS A 4 -10.45 -17.31 4.93
CA LYS A 4 -11.88 -17.20 5.28
C LYS A 4 -12.55 -16.26 4.28
N VAL A 5 -13.79 -16.57 3.89
CA VAL A 5 -14.57 -15.79 2.91
C VAL A 5 -15.99 -15.59 3.43
N TRP A 6 -16.49 -14.35 3.39
CA TRP A 6 -17.85 -13.99 3.80
C TRP A 6 -18.36 -12.77 3.04
N LEU A 7 -19.66 -12.48 3.10
CA LEU A 7 -20.25 -11.29 2.46
C LEU A 7 -19.98 -10.04 3.29
N ASP A 8 -19.66 -8.93 2.62
CA ASP A 8 -19.65 -7.60 3.26
C ASP A 8 -21.07 -7.24 3.75
N GLN A 9 -21.17 -6.36 4.76
CA GLN A 9 -22.44 -5.85 5.31
C GLN A 9 -23.37 -5.27 4.24
N GLY A 10 -22.81 -4.61 3.22
CA GLY A 10 -23.54 -4.08 2.07
C GLY A 10 -23.96 -5.14 1.04
N HIS A 11 -23.50 -6.39 1.19
CA HIS A 11 -23.73 -7.53 0.29
C HIS A 11 -23.35 -7.25 -1.17
N LYS A 12 -22.40 -6.33 -1.41
CA LYS A 12 -21.96 -5.97 -2.77
C LYS A 12 -20.66 -6.65 -3.17
N GLN A 13 -19.94 -7.21 -2.20
CA GLN A 13 -18.66 -7.88 -2.41
C GLN A 13 -18.41 -8.96 -1.36
N LEU A 14 -17.44 -9.83 -1.65
CA LEU A 14 -16.90 -10.79 -0.69
C LEU A 14 -15.69 -10.18 0.01
N LEU A 15 -15.61 -10.38 1.32
CA LEU A 15 -14.43 -10.11 2.12
C LEU A 15 -13.61 -11.39 2.23
N GLN A 16 -12.28 -11.22 2.24
CA GLN A 16 -11.34 -12.32 2.40
C GLN A 16 -10.30 -11.94 3.45
N TRP A 17 -9.95 -12.88 4.32
CA TRP A 17 -8.90 -12.74 5.32
C TRP A 17 -8.11 -14.04 5.44
N PRO A 18 -6.79 -14.00 5.68
CA PRO A 18 -6.03 -15.19 6.03
C PRO A 18 -6.73 -15.97 7.17
N VAL A 19 -6.60 -17.29 7.16
CA VAL A 19 -7.12 -18.09 8.28
C VAL A 19 -6.30 -17.79 9.55
N GLU A 20 -6.93 -17.84 10.72
CA GLU A 20 -6.31 -17.42 12.00
C GLU A 20 -5.11 -18.27 12.38
N GLU A 21 -5.02 -19.49 11.87
CA GLU A 21 -3.90 -20.41 12.04
C GLU A 21 -2.59 -19.82 11.51
N VAL A 22 -2.64 -18.90 10.54
CA VAL A 22 -1.45 -18.19 10.05
C VAL A 22 -0.84 -17.32 11.14
N GLU A 23 -1.66 -16.75 12.04
CA GLU A 23 -1.17 -15.92 13.13
C GLU A 23 -0.33 -16.71 14.14
N THR A 24 -0.49 -18.05 14.20
CA THR A 24 0.34 -18.92 15.06
C THR A 24 1.80 -19.01 14.61
N LEU A 25 2.07 -18.63 13.36
CA LEU A 25 3.42 -18.54 12.81
C LEU A 25 4.10 -17.22 13.19
N ARG A 26 3.36 -16.22 13.69
CA ARG A 26 3.91 -14.91 14.06
C ARG A 26 4.89 -15.05 15.23
N GLY A 27 6.17 -14.82 14.93
CA GLY A 27 7.27 -14.78 15.88
C GLY A 27 7.47 -13.37 16.45
N LYS A 28 8.72 -12.90 16.41
CA LYS A 28 9.11 -11.59 16.97
C LYS A 28 8.31 -10.46 16.31
N LEU A 29 7.82 -9.53 17.14
CA LEU A 29 7.17 -8.29 16.68
C LEU A 29 8.22 -7.19 16.47
N VAL A 30 8.06 -6.47 15.37
CA VAL A 30 8.67 -5.16 15.08
C VAL A 30 7.53 -4.17 14.89
N SER A 31 7.54 -3.07 15.64
CA SER A 31 6.49 -2.06 15.57
C SER A 31 7.06 -0.67 15.37
N LEU A 32 6.44 0.11 14.47
CA LEU A 32 6.68 1.53 14.30
C LEU A 32 5.36 2.26 14.54
N ASN A 33 5.35 3.15 15.52
CA ASN A 33 4.14 3.90 15.89
C ASN A 33 4.32 5.39 15.60
N ASP A 34 3.21 6.05 15.24
CA ASP A 34 3.08 7.49 15.04
C ASP A 34 4.15 8.09 14.12
N GLN A 35 4.55 7.33 13.08
CA GLN A 35 5.53 7.78 12.12
C GLN A 35 4.91 8.77 11.15
N VAL A 36 5.46 9.98 11.10
CA VAL A 36 5.04 11.03 10.17
C VAL A 36 5.99 11.06 8.98
N ILE A 37 5.53 10.60 7.83
CA ILE A 37 6.35 10.52 6.61
C ILE A 37 6.06 11.73 5.73
N LYS A 38 7.09 12.52 5.42
CA LYS A 38 6.96 13.72 4.59
C LYS A 38 6.87 13.37 3.10
N PRO A 39 6.37 14.30 2.27
CA PRO A 39 6.31 14.07 0.85
C PRO A 39 7.64 13.72 0.18
N GLY A 40 7.71 12.53 -0.42
CA GLY A 40 8.91 12.04 -1.11
C GLY A 40 9.92 11.29 -0.23
N ASP A 41 9.69 11.22 1.07
CA ASP A 41 10.52 10.47 2.01
C ASP A 41 10.05 9.01 2.13
N SER A 42 10.87 8.16 2.76
CA SER A 42 10.53 6.79 3.13
C SER A 42 11.04 6.49 4.54
N VAL A 43 10.50 5.45 5.15
CA VAL A 43 10.93 5.00 6.49
C VAL A 43 11.19 3.50 6.43
N ASP A 44 12.40 3.09 6.79
CA ASP A 44 12.77 1.67 6.76
C ASP A 44 12.19 0.94 7.99
N VAL A 45 11.63 -0.25 7.79
CA VAL A 45 11.22 -1.13 8.89
C VAL A 45 12.42 -1.92 9.37
N THR A 46 13.29 -1.23 10.10
CA THR A 46 14.50 -1.88 10.63
C THR A 46 14.14 -2.98 11.62
N GLY A 47 14.92 -4.07 11.61
CA GLY A 47 14.74 -5.18 12.53
C GLY A 47 13.91 -6.34 11.99
N LEU A 48 13.55 -6.34 10.70
CA LEU A 48 13.18 -7.51 9.91
C LEU A 48 14.40 -8.01 9.14
N GLN A 49 14.87 -9.23 9.39
CA GLN A 49 16.06 -9.83 8.76
C GLN A 49 15.73 -11.04 7.87
N THR A 50 14.44 -11.27 7.58
CA THR A 50 13.95 -12.41 6.80
C THR A 50 13.05 -11.96 5.67
N ALA A 51 13.12 -12.66 4.53
CA ALA A 51 12.18 -12.48 3.42
C ALA A 51 10.74 -12.96 3.75
N GLN A 52 10.55 -13.57 4.91
CA GLN A 52 9.27 -14.08 5.39
C GLN A 52 8.80 -13.27 6.59
N ALA A 53 7.71 -12.52 6.40
CA ALA A 53 7.09 -11.71 7.43
C ALA A 53 5.59 -11.53 7.13
N ASP A 54 4.83 -11.23 8.17
CA ASP A 54 3.45 -10.76 8.11
C ASP A 54 3.43 -9.29 8.51
N VAL A 55 2.95 -8.42 7.62
CA VAL A 55 3.02 -6.96 7.80
C VAL A 55 1.63 -6.37 7.74
N GLU A 56 1.24 -5.73 8.82
CA GLU A 56 0.04 -4.92 8.95
C GLU A 56 0.44 -3.44 9.01
N VAL A 57 -0.21 -2.62 8.19
CA VAL A 57 0.04 -1.17 8.16
C VAL A 57 -1.27 -0.41 8.14
N THR A 58 -1.32 0.66 8.92
CA THR A 58 -2.42 1.63 8.93
C THR A 58 -1.90 2.99 8.49
N PHE A 59 -2.56 3.58 7.50
CA PHE A 59 -2.24 4.91 6.98
C PHE A 59 -3.36 5.88 7.32
N GLU A 60 -3.01 6.99 7.96
CA GLU A 60 -3.92 8.12 8.20
C GLU A 60 -3.57 9.26 7.25
N VAL A 61 -4.46 9.51 6.29
CA VAL A 61 -4.31 10.57 5.29
C VAL A 61 -4.98 11.85 5.82
N PRO A 62 -4.21 12.89 6.20
CA PRO A 62 -4.76 14.03 6.94
C PRO A 62 -5.60 14.96 6.08
N SER A 63 -5.35 14.99 4.77
CA SER A 63 -6.12 15.80 3.83
C SER A 63 -6.30 15.09 2.50
N MET A 64 -7.53 15.16 1.99
CA MET A 64 -7.88 14.75 0.63
C MET A 64 -7.82 15.95 -0.35
N GLU A 65 -7.33 17.10 0.11
CA GLU A 65 -7.02 18.23 -0.77
C GLU A 65 -5.90 17.84 -1.73
N GLY A 66 -6.06 18.19 -3.01
CA GLY A 66 -5.11 17.81 -4.05
C GLY A 66 -5.41 16.47 -4.75
N MET A 67 -6.47 15.74 -4.36
CA MET A 67 -6.91 14.55 -5.11
C MET A 67 -7.05 14.85 -6.61
N GLU A 68 -6.42 14.02 -7.42
CA GLU A 68 -6.54 14.12 -8.87
C GLU A 68 -7.94 13.76 -9.35
N VAL A 69 -8.33 14.39 -10.47
CA VAL A 69 -9.63 14.14 -11.10
C VAL A 69 -9.53 12.93 -12.03
N LEU A 70 -10.20 11.84 -11.65
CA LEU A 70 -10.32 10.64 -12.45
C LEU A 70 -11.45 10.78 -13.48
N ARG A 71 -11.12 10.57 -14.75
CA ARG A 71 -12.11 10.50 -15.83
C ARG A 71 -13.01 9.27 -15.63
N PRO A 72 -14.35 9.39 -15.69
CA PRO A 72 -15.27 8.27 -15.45
C PRO A 72 -15.01 7.03 -16.31
N ALA A 73 -14.56 7.23 -17.56
CA ALA A 73 -14.24 6.13 -18.47
C ALA A 73 -13.07 5.25 -17.98
N LEU A 74 -12.14 5.80 -17.20
CA LEU A 74 -10.99 5.06 -16.66
C LEU A 74 -11.31 4.39 -15.31
N ALA A 75 -12.36 4.82 -14.61
CA ALA A 75 -12.69 4.33 -13.27
C ALA A 75 -13.13 2.86 -13.22
N LYS A 76 -13.33 2.21 -14.36
CA LYS A 76 -13.77 0.81 -14.46
C LYS A 76 -12.63 -0.19 -14.68
N ASP A 77 -11.40 0.29 -14.91
CA ASP A 77 -10.26 -0.56 -15.23
C ASP A 77 -9.08 -0.24 -14.30
N ALA A 78 -9.14 -0.81 -13.10
CA ALA A 78 -8.13 -0.61 -12.06
C ALA A 78 -6.74 -1.08 -12.51
N GLN A 79 -6.66 -2.18 -13.25
CA GLN A 79 -5.38 -2.71 -13.74
C GLN A 79 -4.70 -1.74 -14.70
N LYS A 80 -5.45 -1.21 -15.68
CA LYS A 80 -4.93 -0.20 -16.61
C LYS A 80 -4.49 1.08 -15.88
N LEU A 81 -5.24 1.50 -14.86
CA LEU A 81 -4.85 2.64 -14.03
C LEU A 81 -3.50 2.39 -13.33
N CYS A 82 -3.30 1.21 -12.73
CA CYS A 82 -2.03 0.85 -12.11
C CYS A 82 -0.88 0.83 -13.11
N SER A 83 -1.11 0.39 -14.35
CA SER A 83 -0.08 0.42 -15.41
C SER A 83 0.28 1.83 -15.88
N LEU A 84 -0.69 2.76 -15.90
CA LEU A 84 -0.45 4.16 -16.29
C LEU A 84 0.23 4.96 -15.16
N TRP A 85 -0.11 4.63 -13.91
CA TRP A 85 0.23 5.40 -12.73
C TRP A 85 0.95 4.56 -11.68
N GLY A 86 1.98 3.85 -12.12
CA GLY A 86 2.86 3.04 -11.26
C GLY A 86 3.50 3.82 -10.10
N ALA A 87 4.27 3.11 -9.28
CA ALA A 87 4.74 3.60 -7.98
C ALA A 87 5.66 4.83 -8.07
N ASP A 88 6.40 4.99 -9.18
CA ASP A 88 7.28 6.15 -9.38
C ASP A 88 6.54 7.39 -9.92
N LYS A 89 5.27 7.24 -10.33
CA LYS A 89 4.46 8.37 -10.84
C LYS A 89 3.84 9.11 -9.66
N LYS A 90 4.42 10.26 -9.32
CA LYS A 90 3.84 11.21 -8.35
C LYS A 90 2.41 11.57 -8.76
N GLY A 91 1.55 11.76 -7.77
CA GLY A 91 0.20 12.23 -7.98
C GLY A 91 -0.30 13.12 -6.85
N GLY A 92 -1.59 13.45 -6.93
CA GLY A 92 -2.27 14.33 -6.00
C GLY A 92 -2.35 13.84 -4.55
N VAL A 93 -2.87 12.62 -4.33
CA VAL A 93 -2.87 11.93 -3.03
C VAL A 93 -2.38 10.49 -3.26
N GLY A 94 -1.12 10.26 -2.91
CA GLY A 94 -0.37 9.03 -3.20
C GLY A 94 0.53 9.13 -4.44
N PRO A 95 1.37 8.10 -4.69
CA PRO A 95 1.28 6.74 -4.14
C PRO A 95 1.82 6.54 -2.71
N PHE A 96 1.05 5.95 -1.79
CA PHE A 96 1.55 5.55 -0.47
C PHE A 96 1.26 4.07 -0.16
N GLY A 97 2.16 3.41 0.55
CA GLY A 97 2.10 1.96 0.77
C GLY A 97 3.41 1.35 1.26
N LEU A 98 3.82 0.24 0.62
CA LEU A 98 4.94 -0.60 1.01
C LEU A 98 5.87 -0.85 -0.19
N TRP A 99 7.17 -0.90 0.04
CA TRP A 99 8.15 -1.53 -0.84
C TRP A 99 8.55 -2.87 -0.25
N VAL A 100 7.92 -3.94 -0.72
CA VAL A 100 8.25 -5.30 -0.27
C VAL A 100 9.25 -5.93 -1.22
N LEU A 101 10.05 -6.87 -0.70
CA LEU A 101 11.06 -7.59 -1.49
C LEU A 101 11.95 -6.58 -2.23
N ALA A 102 12.50 -5.64 -1.46
CA ALA A 102 13.34 -4.57 -1.96
C ALA A 102 14.82 -4.95 -1.81
N SER A 103 15.66 -4.38 -2.67
CA SER A 103 17.11 -4.39 -2.47
C SER A 103 17.56 -3.13 -1.75
N ALA A 104 18.65 -3.19 -0.98
CA ALA A 104 19.19 -2.04 -0.24
C ALA A 104 19.41 -0.74 -1.06
N LYS A 105 19.51 -0.81 -2.39
CA LYS A 105 19.64 0.36 -3.28
C LYS A 105 18.34 0.75 -3.98
N MET A 106 17.23 0.09 -3.68
CA MET A 106 15.90 0.26 -4.29
C MET A 106 15.88 0.05 -5.81
N GLU A 107 16.89 -0.62 -6.35
CA GLU A 107 16.99 -0.97 -7.77
C GLU A 107 15.99 -2.07 -8.14
N GLU A 108 15.72 -2.97 -7.18
CA GLU A 108 14.73 -4.02 -7.24
C GLU A 108 13.75 -3.82 -6.09
N LYS A 109 12.44 -3.84 -6.38
CA LYS A 109 11.38 -3.67 -5.38
C LYS A 109 10.02 -4.00 -5.97
N THR A 110 9.14 -4.49 -5.12
CA THR A 110 7.70 -4.59 -5.41
C THR A 110 6.96 -3.53 -4.61
N ALA A 111 6.23 -2.65 -5.28
CA ALA A 111 5.46 -1.61 -4.61
C ALA A 111 3.99 -2.03 -4.48
N VAL A 112 3.49 -2.12 -3.24
CA VAL A 112 2.06 -2.27 -2.94
C VAL A 112 1.57 -0.94 -2.41
N PHE A 113 0.73 -0.23 -3.15
CA PHE A 113 0.40 1.15 -2.82
C PHE A 113 -1.04 1.54 -3.12
N PHE A 114 -1.43 2.68 -2.58
CA PHE A 114 -2.71 3.32 -2.76
C PHE A 114 -2.58 4.69 -3.44
N LYS A 115 -3.58 5.03 -4.26
CA LYS A 115 -3.82 6.38 -4.76
C LYS A 115 -5.27 6.75 -4.55
N VAL A 116 -5.54 8.03 -4.30
CA VAL A 116 -6.90 8.51 -4.03
C VAL A 116 -7.30 9.57 -5.06
N PHE A 117 -8.50 9.41 -5.61
CA PHE A 117 -9.02 10.25 -6.68
C PHE A 117 -10.42 10.77 -6.36
N ARG A 118 -10.78 11.87 -7.03
CA ARG A 118 -12.18 12.29 -7.18
C ARG A 118 -12.66 12.02 -8.58
N VAL A 119 -13.88 11.50 -8.76
CA VAL A 119 -14.41 11.20 -10.10
C VAL A 119 -15.05 12.45 -10.71
N ALA A 120 -14.70 12.78 -11.95
CA ALA A 120 -15.28 13.93 -12.66
C ALA A 120 -16.80 13.75 -12.86
N GLY A 121 -17.56 14.84 -12.70
CA GLY A 121 -19.01 14.84 -12.97
C GLY A 121 -19.86 14.12 -11.92
N ARG A 122 -19.26 13.62 -10.83
CA ARG A 122 -19.99 13.15 -9.65
C ARG A 122 -20.33 14.34 -8.75
N SER A 123 -21.59 14.42 -8.33
CA SER A 123 -22.06 15.44 -7.38
C SER A 123 -21.67 15.10 -5.94
N ASP A 124 -21.39 13.82 -5.65
CA ASP A 124 -20.87 13.41 -4.35
C ASP A 124 -19.35 13.67 -4.26
N THR A 125 -18.89 14.06 -3.07
CA THR A 125 -17.47 14.28 -2.77
C THR A 125 -16.76 12.97 -2.42
N LYS A 126 -17.38 11.82 -2.72
CA LYS A 126 -16.88 10.50 -2.29
C LYS A 126 -15.59 10.16 -3.04
N PRO A 127 -14.48 9.89 -2.32
CA PRO A 127 -13.23 9.51 -2.95
C PRO A 127 -13.31 8.10 -3.53
N VAL A 128 -12.47 7.85 -4.53
CA VAL A 128 -12.18 6.51 -5.06
C VAL A 128 -10.74 6.17 -4.70
N VAL A 129 -10.56 5.03 -4.04
CA VAL A 129 -9.24 4.52 -3.67
C VAL A 129 -8.84 3.43 -4.67
N LEU A 130 -7.66 3.58 -5.26
CA LEU A 130 -7.03 2.61 -6.13
C LEU A 130 -5.91 1.91 -5.35
N MET A 131 -5.95 0.58 -5.28
CA MET A 131 -4.84 -0.24 -4.77
C MET A 131 -4.11 -0.86 -5.95
N CYS A 132 -2.77 -0.76 -5.95
CA CYS A 132 -1.91 -1.28 -6.99
C CYS A 132 -0.80 -2.16 -6.41
N THR A 133 -0.43 -3.17 -7.18
CA THR A 133 0.82 -3.91 -7.00
C THR A 133 1.66 -3.71 -8.25
N ASP A 134 2.72 -2.92 -8.13
CA ASP A 134 3.64 -2.59 -9.21
C ASP A 134 4.91 -3.43 -9.08
N THR A 135 5.05 -4.36 -10.03
CA THR A 135 6.17 -5.30 -10.15
C THR A 135 7.08 -4.93 -11.32
N THR A 136 7.02 -3.70 -11.85
CA THR A 136 7.85 -3.29 -13.00
C THR A 136 9.35 -3.32 -12.70
N ARG A 137 9.73 -3.16 -11.43
CA ARG A 137 11.10 -3.28 -10.91
C ARG A 137 11.30 -4.58 -10.12
N TYR A 138 10.65 -5.68 -10.54
CA TYR A 138 10.72 -6.95 -9.82
C TYR A 138 12.17 -7.45 -9.65
N MET A 139 12.39 -8.15 -8.54
CA MET A 139 13.66 -8.81 -8.19
C MET A 139 14.11 -9.79 -9.26
N ARG A 140 15.32 -9.58 -9.81
CA ARG A 140 16.06 -10.58 -10.58
C ARG A 140 17.07 -11.33 -9.71
N THR A 141 17.38 -10.81 -8.53
CA THR A 141 18.34 -11.37 -7.57
C THR A 141 17.63 -11.66 -6.25
N TRP A 142 17.88 -12.81 -5.61
CA TRP A 142 17.27 -13.14 -4.32
C TRP A 142 17.85 -12.28 -3.18
N THR A 143 17.26 -11.11 -2.89
CA THR A 143 17.60 -10.26 -1.73
C THR A 143 16.41 -10.13 -0.76
N ASN A 144 16.68 -9.81 0.51
CA ASN A 144 15.85 -10.16 1.67
C ASN A 144 15.23 -8.96 2.43
N ASP A 145 15.14 -7.77 1.85
CA ASP A 145 14.72 -6.57 2.60
C ASP A 145 13.21 -6.25 2.40
N ILE A 146 12.55 -5.74 3.45
CA ILE A 146 11.16 -5.23 3.44
C ILE A 146 11.19 -3.77 3.93
N ASP A 147 10.78 -2.83 3.07
CA ASP A 147 10.77 -1.39 3.35
C ASP A 147 9.35 -0.79 3.29
N LEU A 148 9.04 0.25 4.08
CA LEU A 148 7.80 1.00 3.88
C LEU A 148 8.02 2.07 2.82
N MET A 149 7.05 2.21 1.91
CA MET A 149 7.04 3.28 0.91
C MET A 149 5.93 4.28 1.21
N ALA A 150 6.23 5.47 1.71
CA ALA A 150 5.22 6.52 1.75
C ALA A 150 5.58 7.70 0.86
N LEU A 151 5.24 7.62 -0.42
CA LEU A 151 5.32 8.77 -1.32
C LEU A 151 3.99 9.56 -1.31
N ILE A 152 3.73 10.31 -0.23
CA ILE A 152 2.60 11.27 -0.27
C ILE A 152 3.02 12.58 -0.92
N TYR A 153 2.08 13.24 -1.57
CA TYR A 153 2.06 14.67 -1.83
C TYR A 153 0.62 15.14 -1.54
N PRO A 154 0.34 16.40 -1.16
CA PRO A 154 1.24 17.41 -0.60
C PRO A 154 1.38 17.32 0.94
N SER A 155 0.69 16.40 1.61
CA SER A 155 0.67 16.32 3.09
C SER A 155 1.53 15.18 3.62
N SER A 156 1.91 15.25 4.89
CA SER A 156 2.59 14.14 5.56
C SER A 156 1.62 13.00 5.86
N LEU A 157 2.10 11.76 5.90
CA LEU A 157 1.32 10.58 6.25
C LEU A 157 1.62 10.15 7.68
N ALA A 158 0.60 10.04 8.53
CA ALA A 158 0.79 9.35 9.80
C ALA A 158 0.59 7.84 9.58
N THR A 159 1.53 7.04 10.07
CA THR A 159 1.58 5.59 9.80
C THR A 159 1.89 4.81 11.07
N ASN A 160 1.17 3.71 11.26
CA ASN A 160 1.46 2.69 12.26
C ASN A 160 1.71 1.35 11.56
N VAL A 161 2.72 0.62 12.00
CA VAL A 161 3.18 -0.62 11.37
C VAL A 161 3.41 -1.67 12.44
N LEU A 162 2.83 -2.83 12.22
CA LEU A 162 3.10 -4.06 12.96
C LEU A 162 3.65 -5.07 11.98
N ALA A 163 4.87 -5.53 12.19
CA ALA A 163 5.49 -6.55 11.38
C ALA A 163 5.93 -7.71 12.26
N PHE A 164 5.53 -8.91 11.87
CA PHE A 164 5.86 -10.14 12.56
C PHE A 164 6.75 -10.98 11.67
N TYR A 165 7.80 -11.55 12.24
CA TYR A 165 8.48 -12.67 11.61
C TYR A 165 7.49 -13.84 11.47
N LEU A 166 7.56 -14.60 10.38
CA LEU A 166 6.76 -15.81 10.16
C LEU A 166 7.65 -17.04 10.09
#